data_AF-A0A1H6KND5-F1
#
_entry.id   AF-A0A1H6KND5-F1
#
_cell.length_a   1.000
_cell.length_b   1.000
_cell.length_c   1.000
_cell.angle_alpha   90.00
_cell.angle_beta   90.00
_cell.angle_gamma   90.00
#
_symmetry.space_group_name_H-M   'P 1'
#
loop_
_entity.id
_entity.type
_entity.pdbx_description
1 polymer ?
#
loop_
_entity_poly.entity_id
_entity_poly.type
_entity_poly.pdbx_seq_one_letter_code
_entity_poly.pdbx_strand_id
1 'polypeptide(L)' 'MKQVNAKFWIWMAVATALLLVLMANAHMAYVAFSSQPDCIDHVKRGTSAAEAGKFSAASSSCTPRR' A
#
# COMPACT_ATOMS: atom_id res chain seq x y z
N MET A 1 -8.36 -46.06 -7.00
CA MET A 1 -8.05 -44.67 -6.58
C MET A 1 -8.00 -44.66 -5.07
N LYS A 2 -6.83 -44.41 -4.46
CA LYS A 2 -6.65 -44.45 -2.99
C LYS A 2 -7.63 -43.47 -2.36
N GLN A 3 -8.39 -43.93 -1.36
CA GLN A 3 -9.36 -43.14 -0.58
C GLN A 3 -8.59 -42.02 0.15
N VAL A 4 -8.39 -40.90 -0.54
CA VAL A 4 -7.77 -39.71 0.03
C VAL A 4 -8.76 -39.12 1.02
N ASN A 5 -8.37 -39.11 2.30
CA ASN A 5 -9.21 -38.69 3.41
C ASN A 5 -9.75 -37.27 3.16
N ALA A 6 -11.06 -37.08 3.15
CA ALA A 6 -11.70 -35.78 2.91
C ALA A 6 -11.16 -34.68 3.86
N LYS A 7 -10.78 -35.06 5.09
CA LYS A 7 -10.16 -34.15 6.06
C LYS A 7 -8.81 -33.60 5.56
N PHE A 8 -8.01 -34.41 4.86
CA PHE A 8 -6.75 -33.96 4.27
C PHE A 8 -6.99 -32.89 3.20
N TRP A 9 -7.98 -33.11 2.32
CA TRP A 9 -8.34 -32.13 1.28
C TRP A 9 -8.89 -30.82 1.86
N ILE A 10 -9.71 -30.90 2.91
CA ILE A 10 -10.19 -29.71 3.60
C ILE A 10 -9.02 -28.91 4.18
N TRP A 11 -8.08 -29.57 4.86
CA TRP A 11 -6.90 -28.89 5.39
C TRP A 11 -6.00 -28.30 4.29
N MET A 12 -5.83 -29.00 3.17
CA MET A 12 -5.13 -28.47 2.01
C MET A 12 -5.80 -27.21 1.45
N ALA A 13 -7.13 -27.20 1.33
CA ALA A 13 -7.88 -26.04 0.87
C ALA A 13 -7.73 -24.86 1.84
N VAL A 14 -7.83 -25.10 3.15
CA VAL A 14 -7.64 -24.08 4.20
C VAL A 14 -6.22 -23.50 4.15
N ALA A 15 -5.20 -24.35 4.09
CA ALA A 15 -3.81 -23.91 4.00
C ALA A 15 -3.57 -23.06 2.74
N THR A 16 -4.13 -23.48 1.60
CA THR A 16 -4.03 -22.74 0.34
C THR A 16 -4.71 -21.37 0.45
N ALA A 17 -5.92 -21.30 0.99
CA ALA A 17 -6.64 -20.04 1.18
C ALA A 17 -5.88 -19.08 2.10
N LEU A 18 -5.35 -19.57 3.23
CA LEU A 18 -4.54 -18.77 4.14
C LEU A 18 -3.29 -18.23 3.46
N LEU A 19 -2.58 -19.08 2.70
CA LEU A 19 -1.36 -18.68 2.01
C LEU A 19 -1.63 -17.62 0.94
N LEU A 20 -2.75 -17.73 0.21
CA LEU A 20 -3.19 -16.71 -0.75
C LEU A 20 -3.47 -15.36 -0.08
N VAL A 21 -4.21 -15.34 1.04
CA VAL A 21 -4.51 -14.10 1.77
C VAL A 21 -3.24 -13.46 2.30
N LEU A 22 -2.33 -14.26 2.88
CA LEU A 22 -1.05 -13.76 3.38
C LEU A 22 -0.20 -13.15 2.26
N MET A 23 -0.09 -13.85 1.11
CA MET A 23 0.65 -13.35 -0.05
C MET A 23 0.05 -12.06 -0.61
N ALA A 24 -1.28 -11.98 -0.75
CA ALA A 24 -1.95 -10.77 -1.24
C ALA A 24 -1.69 -9.56 -0.33
N ASN A 25 -1.80 -9.75 0.99
CA ASN A 25 -1.58 -8.68 1.95
C ASN A 25 -0.10 -8.28 2.04
N ALA A 26 0.82 -9.24 1.98
CA ALA A 26 2.25 -8.97 1.93
C ALA A 26 2.62 -8.18 0.65
N HIS A 27 2.02 -8.53 -0.49
CA HIS A 27 2.20 -7.80 -1.74
C HIS A 27 1.66 -6.36 -1.65
N MET A 28 0.50 -6.16 -1.02
CA MET A 28 -0.02 -4.80 -0.78
C MET A 28 0.94 -3.95 0.06
N ALA A 29 1.47 -4.51 1.15
CA ALA A 29 2.46 -3.82 1.97
C ALA A 29 3.73 -3.49 1.17
N TYR A 30 4.25 -4.47 0.41
CA TYR A 30 5.41 -4.27 -0.46
C TYR A 30 5.19 -3.10 -1.42
N VAL A 31 4.08 -3.10 -2.17
CA VAL A 31 3.75 -2.04 -3.13
C VAL A 31 3.60 -0.68 -2.44
N ALA A 32 2.96 -0.62 -1.27
CA ALA A 32 2.78 0.63 -0.53
C ALA A 32 4.13 1.26 -0.15
N PHE A 33 5.11 0.44 0.25
CA PHE A 33 6.43 0.95 0.62
C PHE A 33 7.36 1.17 -0.56
N SER A 34 7.30 0.33 -1.60
CA SER A 34 8.15 0.45 -2.79
C SER A 34 7.74 1.58 -3.71
N SER A 35 6.47 1.97 -3.69
CA SER A 35 5.92 2.99 -4.60
C SER A 35 5.97 4.39 -4.03
N GLN A 36 6.61 4.61 -2.86
CA GLN A 36 6.80 5.95 -2.30
C GLN A 36 7.68 6.76 -3.25
N PRO A 37 7.12 7.70 -4.04
CA PRO A 37 7.94 8.54 -4.90
C PRO A 37 8.78 9.46 -4.04
N ASP A 38 9.94 9.86 -4.55
CA ASP A 38 10.74 10.88 -3.86
C ASP A 38 9.88 12.12 -3.61
N CYS A 39 10.03 12.69 -2.42
CA CYS A 39 9.39 13.92 -2.02
C CYS A 39 10.06 15.07 -2.77
N ILE A 40 9.64 15.27 -4.01
CA ILE A 40 10.08 16.37 -4.85
C ILE A 40 9.37 17.66 -4.45
N ASP A 41 10.04 18.79 -4.63
CA ASP A 41 9.45 20.12 -4.47
C ASP A 41 8.34 20.30 -5.52
N HIS A 42 7.11 19.90 -5.17
CA HIS A 42 5.95 20.29 -5.92
C HIS A 42 5.83 21.82 -5.82
N VAL A 43 5.93 22.49 -6.97
CA VAL A 43 5.74 23.93 -7.16
C VAL A 43 4.35 24.37 -6.69
N LYS A 44 4.18 24.56 -5.37
CA LYS A 44 3.30 25.55 -4.71
C LYS A 44 3.26 25.33 -3.21
N ARG A 45 4.42 25.47 -2.56
CA ARG A 45 4.44 25.97 -1.18
C ARG A 45 4.62 27.49 -1.27
N GLY A 46 3.55 28.26 -1.09
CA GLY A 46 3.64 29.72 -0.87
C GLY A 46 4.06 30.61 -2.05
N THR A 47 4.06 30.13 -3.31
CA THR A 47 4.42 30.99 -4.48
C THR A 47 3.34 31.98 -4.91
N SER A 48 2.17 31.95 -4.28
CA SER A 48 1.49 33.19 -3.95
C SER A 48 1.50 33.25 -2.44
N ALA A 49 2.03 34.33 -1.87
CA ALA A 49 1.69 34.73 -0.50
C ALA A 49 0.20 34.47 -0.29
N ALA A 50 -0.18 33.94 0.88
CA ALA A 50 -1.56 33.59 1.21
C ALA A 50 -2.48 34.80 0.99
N GLU A 51 -2.92 34.98 -0.25
CA GLU A 51 -3.83 36.02 -0.65
C GLU A 51 -5.19 35.51 -0.22
N ALA A 52 -5.86 36.29 0.61
CA ALA A 52 -7.18 35.94 1.13
C ALA A 52 -8.07 35.52 -0.04
N GLY A 53 -8.50 34.25 -0.04
CA GLY A 53 -9.34 33.67 -1.09
C GLY A 53 -8.65 32.72 -2.09
N LYS A 54 -7.35 32.44 -1.98
CA LYS A 54 -6.68 31.44 -2.84
C LYS A 54 -6.56 30.08 -2.16
N PHE A 55 -7.09 29.03 -2.79
CA PHE A 55 -6.90 27.64 -2.36
C PHE A 55 -5.48 27.16 -2.70
N SER A 56 -4.86 26.41 -1.80
CA SER A 56 -3.61 25.69 -2.04
C SER A 56 -3.79 24.21 -1.70
N ALA A 57 -2.95 23.36 -2.29
CA ALA A 57 -2.94 21.94 -1.98
C ALA A 57 -2.56 21.70 -0.51
N ALA A 58 -3.12 20.63 0.07
CA ALA A 58 -2.73 20.17 1.41
C ALA A 58 -1.23 19.83 1.45
N SER A 59 -0.61 19.98 2.63
CA SER A 59 0.78 19.58 2.83
C SER A 59 0.95 18.07 2.64
N SER A 60 1.96 17.66 1.87
CA SER A 60 2.38 16.26 1.77
C SER A 60 2.88 15.75 3.13
N SER A 61 2.57 14.49 3.47
CA SER A 61 3.10 13.81 4.68
C SER A 61 4.58 13.41 4.59
N CYS A 62 5.24 13.81 3.51
CA CYS A 62 6.66 13.62 3.25
C CYS A 62 7.57 14.16 4.37
N THR A 63 8.64 13.43 4.66
CA THR A 63 9.80 13.97 5.41
C THR A 63 10.82 14.46 4.39
N PRO A 64 11.07 15.79 4.26
CA PRO A 64 12.02 16.29 3.28
C PRO A 64 13.41 15.70 3.53
N ARG A 65 14.02 15.13 2.50
CA ARG A 65 15.44 14.76 2.53
C ARG A 65 16.24 16.08 2.42
N ARG A 66 17.08 16.33 3.43
CA ARG A 66 17.92 17.53 3.53
C ARG A 66 18.99 17.58 2.45
#